data_AF-A0A7Y2RGV7-F1
#
_entry.id   AF-A0A7Y2RGV7-F1
#
_cell.length_a   1.000
_cell.length_b   1.000
_cell.length_c   1.000
_cell.angle_alpha   90.00
_cell.angle_beta   90.00
_cell.angle_gamma   90.00
#
_symmetry.space_group_name_H-M   'P 1'
#
loop_
_entity.id
_entity.type
_entity.pdbx_description
1 polymer ?
#
loop_
_entity_poly.entity_id
_entity_poly.type
_entity_poly.pdbx_seq_one_letter_code
_entity_poly.pdbx_strand_id
1 'polypeptide(L)'
;KRPLMTQAALNGADIALITSDNPRTEDPEQIFADMKAGIDFSTHVMYEIHDRREAIKFAVQKAQAGDIVVIAGKGHENYQEIDGVRHWFDDVIEVQSAIDTQHHTPDSACPAQ
;
A
#
# COMPACT_ATOMS: atom_id res chain seq x y z
N LYS A 1 2.76 4.91 -18.86
CA LYS A 1 1.85 5.54 -17.88
C LYS A 1 2.27 5.32 -16.42
N ARG A 2 3.01 4.26 -16.08
CA ARG A 2 3.47 3.97 -14.71
C ARG A 2 4.15 5.17 -14.01
N PRO A 3 5.14 5.85 -14.63
CA PRO A 3 5.74 7.03 -13.99
C PRO A 3 4.73 8.16 -13.72
N LEU A 4 3.80 8.39 -14.65
CA LEU A 4 2.79 9.44 -14.50
C LEU A 4 1.83 9.17 -13.34
N MET A 5 1.50 7.89 -13.08
CA MET A 5 0.66 7.50 -11.95
C MET A 5 1.41 7.68 -10.62
N THR A 6 2.68 7.29 -10.56
CA THR A 6 3.54 7.55 -9.40
C THR A 6 3.65 9.05 -9.13
N GLN A 7 3.92 9.85 -10.16
CA GLN A 7 4.01 11.31 -10.02
C GLN A 7 2.70 11.93 -9.52
N ALA A 8 1.55 11.44 -10.00
CA ALA A 8 0.26 11.91 -9.53
C ALA A 8 0.03 11.59 -8.04
N ALA A 9 0.44 10.39 -7.59
CA ALA A 9 0.36 10.03 -6.18
C ALA A 9 1.28 10.91 -5.31
N LEU A 10 2.52 11.13 -5.76
CA LEU A 10 3.48 12.00 -5.06
C LEU A 10 2.99 13.45 -4.95
N ASN A 11 2.32 13.96 -5.99
CA ASN A 11 1.80 15.33 -5.99
C ASN A 11 0.53 15.49 -5.15
N GLY A 12 -0.21 14.40 -4.93
CA GLY A 12 -1.53 14.43 -4.31
C GLY A 12 -1.58 13.92 -2.86
N ALA A 13 -0.48 13.36 -2.35
CA ALA A 13 -0.41 12.79 -1.02
C ALA A 13 0.86 13.26 -0.29
N ASP A 14 0.74 13.46 1.03
CA ASP A 14 1.89 13.75 1.88
C ASP A 14 2.87 12.58 1.95
N ILE A 15 2.33 11.35 1.85
CA ILE A 15 3.09 10.10 1.84
C ILE A 15 2.55 9.21 0.71
N ALA A 16 3.44 8.76 -0.17
CA ALA A 16 3.10 7.83 -1.24
C ALA A 16 3.62 6.41 -0.93
N LEU A 17 2.84 5.39 -1.27
CA LEU A 17 3.26 4.00 -1.19
C LEU A 17 3.07 3.34 -2.55
N ILE A 18 4.13 2.75 -3.08
CA ILE A 18 4.07 1.90 -4.28
C ILE A 18 4.12 0.43 -3.86
N THR A 19 3.25 -0.37 -4.46
CA THR A 19 3.09 -1.80 -4.15
C THR A 19 2.64 -2.59 -5.37
N SER A 20 2.64 -3.91 -5.26
CA SER A 20 2.15 -4.80 -6.30
C SER A 20 0.61 -4.73 -6.43
N ASP A 21 0.13 -4.98 -7.64
CA ASP A 21 -1.28 -5.16 -7.96
C ASP A 21 -1.40 -6.49 -8.72
N ASN A 22 -1.80 -6.51 -9.99
CA ASN A 22 -1.80 -7.71 -10.82
C ASN A 22 -0.58 -7.66 -11.74
N PRO A 23 0.58 -8.24 -11.36
CA PRO A 23 1.73 -8.29 -12.24
C PRO A 23 1.44 -9.13 -13.51
N ARG A 24 0.42 -10.00 -13.47
CA ARG A 24 0.10 -10.93 -14.56
C ARG A 24 1.37 -11.70 -14.92
N THR A 25 1.88 -11.55 -16.13
CA THR A 25 3.11 -12.21 -16.61
C THR A 25 4.32 -11.28 -16.66
N GLU A 26 4.21 -10.05 -16.16
CA GLU A 26 5.31 -9.10 -16.12
C GLU A 26 6.15 -9.30 -14.86
N ASP A 27 7.46 -9.09 -14.98
CA ASP A 27 8.38 -9.10 -13.85
C ASP A 27 8.04 -7.95 -12.88
N PRO A 28 7.69 -8.24 -11.61
CA PRO A 28 7.44 -7.22 -10.60
C PRO A 28 8.56 -6.19 -10.49
N GLU A 29 9.82 -6.60 -10.56
CA GLU A 29 10.96 -5.69 -10.45
C GLU A 29 10.98 -4.67 -11.60
N GLN A 30 10.65 -5.14 -12.82
CA GLN A 30 10.53 -4.25 -13.97
C GLN A 30 9.35 -3.28 -13.81
N ILE A 31 8.23 -3.73 -13.25
CA ILE A 31 7.08 -2.85 -12.96
C ILE A 31 7.49 -1.73 -12.00
N PHE A 32 8.22 -2.04 -10.91
CA PHE A 32 8.69 -1.05 -9.96
C PHE A 32 9.73 -0.10 -10.56
N ALA A 33 10.67 -0.63 -11.37
CA ALA A 33 11.61 0.19 -12.11
C ALA A 33 10.88 1.20 -13.03
N ASP A 34 9.87 0.73 -13.77
CA ASP A 34 9.04 1.56 -14.64
C ASP A 34 8.22 2.60 -13.86
N MET A 35 7.75 2.27 -12.65
CA MET A 35 7.03 3.22 -11.79
C MET A 35 7.92 4.37 -11.34
N LYS A 36 9.22 4.13 -11.17
CA LYS A 36 10.20 5.12 -10.66
C LYS A 36 10.93 5.88 -11.77
N ALA A 37 10.87 5.39 -13.01
CA ALA A 37 11.64 5.91 -14.12
C ALA A 37 11.39 7.41 -14.35
N GLY A 38 12.45 8.22 -14.22
CA GLY A 38 12.43 9.66 -14.50
C GLY A 38 11.76 10.53 -13.43
N ILE A 39 11.52 10.00 -12.23
CA ILE A 39 10.93 10.73 -11.11
C ILE A 39 12.01 11.09 -10.10
N ASP A 40 11.98 12.34 -9.62
CA ASP A 40 12.78 12.77 -8.49
C ASP A 40 11.99 12.59 -7.18
N PHE A 41 12.52 11.73 -6.31
CA PHE A 41 11.92 11.42 -5.01
C PHE A 41 12.52 12.24 -3.87
N SER A 42 13.52 13.09 -4.12
CA SER A 42 14.28 13.79 -3.07
C SER A 42 13.44 14.67 -2.15
N THR A 43 12.31 15.17 -2.65
CA THR A 43 11.37 16.04 -1.92
C THR A 43 10.12 15.32 -1.41
N HIS A 44 9.98 14.01 -1.62
CA HIS A 44 8.76 13.26 -1.32
C HIS A 44 9.02 12.17 -0.29
N VAL A 45 8.05 11.90 0.58
CA VAL A 45 8.07 10.74 1.47
C VAL A 45 7.41 9.58 0.73
N MET A 46 8.21 8.59 0.32
CA MET A 46 7.73 7.41 -0.40
C MET A 46 8.18 6.11 0.26
N TYR A 47 7.32 5.11 0.26
CA TYR A 47 7.66 3.73 0.59
C TYR A 47 7.41 2.80 -0.60
N GLU A 48 8.28 1.81 -0.75
CA GLU A 48 8.15 0.73 -1.72
C GLU A 48 8.03 -0.58 -0.96
N ILE A 49 6.86 -1.22 -1.04
CA ILE A 49 6.57 -2.49 -0.36
C ILE A 49 5.92 -3.41 -1.39
N HIS A 50 6.64 -4.45 -1.78
CA HIS A 50 6.24 -5.28 -2.93
C HIS A 50 5.02 -6.15 -2.64
N ASP A 51 4.84 -6.59 -1.40
CA ASP A 51 3.64 -7.31 -0.98
C ASP A 51 2.50 -6.33 -0.66
N ARG A 52 1.36 -6.50 -1.32
CA ARG A 52 0.21 -5.59 -1.19
C ARG A 52 -0.43 -5.64 0.19
N ARG A 53 -0.48 -6.80 0.83
CA ARG A 53 -1.02 -6.96 2.19
C ARG A 53 -0.12 -6.25 3.19
N GLU A 54 1.19 -6.42 3.09
CA GLU A 54 2.15 -5.72 3.94
C GLU A 54 2.13 -4.20 3.70
N ALA A 55 1.94 -3.76 2.45
CA ALA A 55 1.80 -2.33 2.15
C ALA A 55 0.55 -1.73 2.80
N ILE A 56 -0.60 -2.41 2.72
CA ILE A 56 -1.84 -1.99 3.38
C ILE A 56 -1.66 -1.95 4.90
N LYS A 57 -1.10 -3.01 5.47
CA LYS A 57 -0.82 -3.09 6.90
C LYS A 57 0.09 -1.96 7.38
N PHE A 58 1.17 -1.68 6.64
CA PHE A 58 2.08 -0.59 6.94
C PHE A 58 1.38 0.77 6.85
N ALA A 59 0.56 1.01 5.83
CA ALA A 59 -0.20 2.25 5.68
C ALA A 59 -1.17 2.48 6.86
N VAL A 60 -1.93 1.46 7.24
CA VAL A 60 -2.86 1.51 8.39
C VAL A 60 -2.10 1.73 9.70
N GLN A 61 -0.97 1.03 9.90
CA GLN A 61 -0.12 1.18 11.09
C GLN A 61 0.50 2.57 11.23
N LYS A 62 0.85 3.20 10.11
CA LYS A 62 1.48 4.51 10.08
C LYS A 62 0.48 5.65 10.27
N ALA A 63 -0.76 5.47 9.79
CA ALA A 63 -1.80 6.49 9.86
C ALA A 63 -2.12 6.90 11.31
N GLN A 64 -2.28 8.20 11.52
CA GLN A 64 -2.69 8.80 12.79
C GLN A 64 -4.18 9.14 12.75
N ALA A 65 -4.74 9.44 13.92
CA ALA A 65 -6.11 9.94 14.00
C ALA A 65 -6.26 11.24 13.20
N GLY A 66 -7.17 11.24 12.23
CA GLY A 66 -7.41 12.37 11.32
C GLY A 66 -6.78 12.22 9.93
N ASP A 67 -5.90 11.24 9.74
CA ASP A 67 -5.32 10.93 8.43
C ASP A 67 -6.33 10.20 7.53
N ILE A 68 -6.13 10.33 6.21
CA ILE A 68 -6.90 9.60 5.19
C ILE A 68 -5.95 8.69 4.44
N VAL A 69 -6.25 7.39 4.41
CA VAL A 69 -5.54 6.39 3.60
C VAL A 69 -6.37 6.08 2.36
N VAL A 70 -5.78 6.25 1.18
CA VAL A 70 -6.40 5.91 -0.10
C VAL A 70 -5.67 4.72 -0.71
N ILE A 71 -6.39 3.62 -0.94
CA ILE A 71 -5.88 2.44 -1.65
C ILE A 71 -6.47 2.44 -3.05
N ALA A 72 -5.61 2.54 -4.07
CA ALA A 72 -6.00 2.59 -5.48
C ALA A 72 -5.47 1.37 -6.25
N GLY A 73 -6.06 1.12 -7.42
CA GLY A 73 -5.63 0.08 -8.37
C GLY A 73 -6.70 -0.97 -8.65
N LYS A 74 -7.08 -1.76 -7.64
CA LYS A 74 -7.90 -2.98 -7.80
C LYS A 74 -9.41 -2.74 -7.95
N GLY A 75 -9.95 -1.72 -7.29
CA GLY A 75 -11.40 -1.53 -7.24
C GLY A 75 -12.10 -2.70 -6.52
N HIS A 76 -13.07 -3.34 -7.18
CA HIS A 76 -13.83 -4.48 -6.63
C HIS A 76 -13.23 -5.86 -6.94
N GLU A 77 -11.98 -5.92 -7.41
CA GLU A 77 -11.29 -7.18 -7.65
C GLU A 77 -10.87 -7.85 -6.33
N ASN A 78 -11.26 -9.10 -6.15
CA ASN A 78 -10.94 -9.92 -4.98
C ASN A 78 -9.86 -10.98 -5.26
N TYR A 79 -8.96 -10.69 -6.20
CA TYR A 79 -7.83 -11.55 -6.50
C TYR A 79 -6.58 -10.75 -6.91
N GLN A 80 -5.43 -11.37 -6.73
CA GLN A 80 -4.16 -10.94 -7.31
C GLN A 80 -3.72 -11.96 -8.36
N GLU A 81 -3.53 -11.52 -9.60
CA GLU A 81 -3.11 -12.39 -10.71
C GLU A 81 -1.59 -12.36 -10.91
N ILE A 82 -0.95 -13.51 -10.74
CA ILE A 82 0.50 -13.73 -10.87
C ILE A 82 0.71 -14.95 -11.77
N ASP A 83 1.42 -14.78 -12.88
CA ASP A 83 1.70 -15.80 -13.90
C ASP A 83 0.45 -16.59 -14.36
N GLY A 84 -0.67 -15.88 -14.50
CA GLY A 84 -1.97 -16.46 -14.91
C GLY A 84 -2.71 -17.21 -13.81
N VAL A 85 -2.15 -17.28 -12.59
CA VAL A 85 -2.80 -17.84 -11.40
C VAL A 85 -3.44 -16.71 -10.60
N ARG A 86 -4.72 -16.89 -10.24
CA ARG A 86 -5.45 -15.95 -9.39
C ARG A 86 -5.38 -16.40 -7.94
N HIS A 87 -4.70 -15.61 -7.13
CA HIS A 87 -4.62 -15.78 -5.68
C HIS A 87 -5.72 -14.94 -5.01
N TRP A 88 -6.36 -15.48 -3.97
CA TRP A 88 -7.36 -14.72 -3.21
C TRP A 88 -6.71 -13.50 -2.54
N PHE A 89 -7.28 -12.31 -2.79
CA PHE A 89 -6.81 -11.06 -2.23
C PHE A 89 -7.89 -9.98 -2.32
N ASP A 90 -8.30 -9.39 -1.20
CA ASP A 90 -9.32 -8.33 -1.17
C ASP A 90 -8.85 -7.16 -0.29
N ASP A 91 -8.68 -5.98 -0.90
CA ASP A 91 -8.22 -4.76 -0.22
C ASP A 91 -9.07 -4.46 1.03
N VAL A 92 -10.38 -4.68 0.98
CA VAL A 92 -11.30 -4.38 2.10
C VAL A 92 -11.03 -5.33 3.27
N ILE A 93 -10.83 -6.61 3.00
CA ILE A 93 -10.54 -7.61 4.04
C ILE A 93 -9.19 -7.34 4.68
N GLU A 94 -8.16 -7.03 3.87
CA GLU A 94 -6.82 -6.76 4.38
C GLU A 94 -6.78 -5.48 5.23
N VAL A 95 -7.53 -4.43 4.84
CA VAL A 95 -7.69 -3.21 5.65
C VAL A 95 -8.37 -3.50 6.97
N GLN A 96 -9.49 -4.25 6.96
CA GLN A 96 -10.21 -4.57 8.18
C GLN A 96 -9.32 -5.36 9.16
N SER A 97 -8.60 -6.36 8.65
CA SER A 97 -7.63 -7.15 9.43
C SER A 97 -6.54 -6.28 10.05
N ALA A 98 -6.00 -5.31 9.30
CA ALA A 98 -4.98 -4.40 9.79
C ALA A 98 -5.51 -3.48 10.92
N ILE A 99 -6.74 -2.97 10.78
CA ILE A 99 -7.41 -2.13 11.80
C ILE A 99 -7.69 -2.94 13.07
N ASP A 100 -8.25 -4.14 12.94
CA ASP A 100 -8.57 -5.01 14.08
C ASP A 100 -7.32 -5.36 14.90
N THR A 101 -6.19 -5.56 14.21
CA THR A 101 -4.89 -5.81 14.85
C THR A 101 -4.38 -4.62 15.65
N GLN A 102 -4.62 -3.37 15.21
CA GLN A 102 -4.23 -2.18 15.96
C GLN A 102 -5.02 -2.06 17.27
N HIS A 103 -6.33 -2.30 17.21
CA HIS A 103 -7.22 -2.22 18.37
C HIS A 103 -6.96 -3.29 19.43
N HIS A 104 -6.26 -4.38 19.06
CA HIS A 104 -5.86 -5.43 19.99
C HIS A 104 -4.58 -5.13 20.78
N THR A 105 -4.01 -3.92 20.69
CA THR A 105 -2.97 -3.50 21.64
C THR A 105 -3.66 -3.17 22.96
N PRO A 106 -3.53 -4.00 24.02
CA PRO A 106 -4.18 -3.71 25.28
C PRO A 106 -3.59 -2.41 25.82
N ASP A 107 -4.47 -1.50 26.21
CA ASP A 107 -4.19 -0.21 26.85
C ASP A 107 -3.35 -0.43 28.12
N SER A 108 -2.05 -0.65 27.94
CA SER A 108 -1.10 -1.01 28.99
C SER A 108 -0.31 0.22 29.39
N ALA A 109 -1.00 1.20 29.97
CA ALA A 109 -0.40 2.23 30.79
C ALA A 109 -1.46 2.96 31.63
N CYS A 110 -2.04 2.27 32.61
CA CYS A 110 -2.53 2.96 33.79
C CYS A 110 -1.37 3.02 34.79
N PRO A 111 -0.77 4.18 35.08
CA PRO A 111 0.22 4.28 36.14
C PRO A 111 -0.52 4.21 37.48
N ALA A 112 -0.35 3.11 38.20
CA ALA A 112 -0.75 3.06 39.60
C ALA A 112 0.09 4.09 40.39
N GLN A 113 -0.60 4.91 41.17
CA GLN A 113 -0.06 5.93 42.07
C GLN A 113 0.78 5.33 43.20
#